data_AF-A0A5B7CBG6-F1
#
_entry.id   AF-A0A5B7CBG6-F1
#
_cell.length_a   1.000
_cell.length_b   1.000
_cell.length_c   1.000
_cell.angle_alpha   90.00
_cell.angle_beta   90.00
_cell.angle_gamma   90.00
#
_symmetry.space_group_name_H-M   'P 1'
#
loop_
_entity.id
_entity.type
_entity.pdbx_description
1 polymer ?
#
loop_
_entity_poly.entity_id
_entity_poly.type
_entity_poly.pdbx_seq_one_letter_code
_entity_poly.pdbx_strand_id
1 'polypeptide(L)'
;MFKILGLNCLATAYVLSVMNLDGVKLGDFQATISGIFTAAFFLFISHARPLPTLSAERPHPNVFCSYVLLSLLGQFAVHLFFLISSVKEAEKYMPEECIEPDSNFHPNLVNTVSYMVNMMIQVATFAVNYMGHPFNQSISENKLFMYALLAAVGFFTAITSDLFRDLNDWLKLVPLPTALRDKLMVWAFLMFLGCYMWESFLRWAFPGKIPAWKRRQRLAAANLEMKRL
;
A
#
# COMPACT_ATOMS: atom_id res chain seq x y z
N MET A 1 5.01 -7.23 6.97
CA MET A 1 3.85 -8.03 6.51
C MET A 1 2.54 -7.64 7.21
N PHE A 2 2.42 -7.70 8.54
CA PHE A 2 1.15 -7.38 9.25
C PHE A 2 0.56 -6.01 8.89
N LYS A 3 1.39 -4.96 8.72
CA LYS A 3 0.91 -3.64 8.30
C LYS A 3 0.25 -3.64 6.92
N ILE A 4 0.85 -4.33 5.97
CA ILE A 4 0.32 -4.48 4.60
C ILE A 4 -1.05 -5.17 4.65
N LEU A 5 -1.15 -6.26 5.43
CA LEU A 5 -2.43 -6.98 5.57
C LEU A 5 -3.50 -6.10 6.23
N GLY A 6 -3.14 -5.35 7.27
CA GLY A 6 -4.05 -4.42 7.95
C GLY A 6 -4.55 -3.30 7.03
N LEU A 7 -3.65 -2.68 6.25
CA LEU A 7 -4.01 -1.64 5.29
C LEU A 7 -4.90 -2.17 4.17
N ASN A 8 -4.56 -3.33 3.60
CA ASN A 8 -5.39 -3.96 2.57
C ASN A 8 -6.77 -4.33 3.13
N CYS A 9 -6.85 -4.85 4.35
CA CYS A 9 -8.12 -5.18 5.00
C CYS A 9 -9.01 -3.94 5.19
N LEU A 10 -8.44 -2.85 5.73
CA LEU A 10 -9.17 -1.60 5.92
C LEU A 10 -9.63 -0.98 4.60
N ALA A 11 -8.76 -0.98 3.58
CA ALA A 11 -9.11 -0.50 2.24
C ALA A 11 -10.26 -1.32 1.62
N THR A 12 -10.15 -2.65 1.64
CA THR A 12 -11.20 -3.54 1.14
C THR A 12 -12.51 -3.37 1.91
N ALA A 13 -12.45 -3.22 3.23
CA ALA A 13 -13.64 -2.99 4.04
C ALA A 13 -14.35 -1.69 3.64
N TYR A 14 -13.60 -0.62 3.37
CA TYR A 14 -14.18 0.64 2.89
C TYR A 14 -14.81 0.50 1.50
N VAL A 15 -14.11 -0.17 0.57
CA VAL A 15 -14.62 -0.42 -0.79
C VAL A 15 -15.92 -1.24 -0.75
N LEU A 16 -15.95 -2.32 0.02
CA LEU A 16 -17.13 -3.20 0.12
C LEU A 16 -18.29 -2.59 0.90
N SER A 17 -18.05 -1.61 1.76
CA SER A 17 -19.09 -0.95 2.54
C SER A 17 -19.58 0.33 1.87
N VAL A 18 -18.79 1.39 1.93
CA VAL A 18 -19.20 2.74 1.49
C VAL A 18 -19.28 2.81 -0.02
N MET A 19 -18.20 2.42 -0.72
CA MET A 19 -18.17 2.59 -2.17
C MET A 19 -19.18 1.71 -2.90
N ASN A 20 -19.44 0.50 -2.38
CA ASN A 20 -20.47 -0.37 -2.94
C ASN A 20 -21.89 0.20 -2.74
N LEU A 21 -22.14 0.94 -1.65
CA LEU A 21 -23.40 1.67 -1.45
C LEU A 21 -23.53 2.88 -2.38
N ASP A 22 -22.40 3.50 -2.77
CA ASP A 22 -22.36 4.57 -3.77
C ASP A 22 -22.39 4.01 -5.22
N GLY A 23 -22.70 2.71 -5.40
CA GLY A 23 -22.81 2.06 -6.70
C GLY A 23 -21.46 1.80 -7.41
N VAL A 24 -20.35 2.04 -6.72
CA VAL A 24 -19.01 1.81 -7.28
C VAL A 24 -18.64 0.34 -7.17
N LYS A 25 -18.45 -0.31 -8.32
CA LYS A 25 -18.17 -1.74 -8.42
C LYS A 25 -16.94 -1.99 -9.26
N LEU A 26 -16.19 -3.05 -8.91
CA LEU A 26 -15.08 -3.55 -9.71
C LEU A 26 -15.58 -4.65 -10.65
N GLY A 27 -15.07 -4.68 -11.87
CA GLY A 27 -15.33 -5.80 -12.79
C GLY A 27 -14.55 -7.07 -12.38
N ASP A 28 -15.03 -8.25 -12.79
CA ASP A 28 -14.40 -9.53 -12.43
C ASP A 28 -12.93 -9.63 -12.89
N PHE A 29 -12.62 -9.15 -14.10
CA PHE A 29 -11.25 -9.10 -14.62
C PHE A 29 -10.37 -8.11 -13.85
N GLN A 30 -10.92 -6.96 -13.47
CA GLN A 30 -10.23 -5.98 -12.64
C GLN A 30 -9.85 -6.59 -11.28
N ALA A 31 -10.81 -7.26 -10.62
CA ALA A 31 -10.58 -7.95 -9.36
C ALA A 31 -9.53 -9.07 -9.49
N THR A 32 -9.58 -9.85 -10.58
CA THR A 32 -8.62 -10.93 -10.86
C THR A 32 -7.20 -10.38 -10.99
N ILE A 33 -7.00 -9.31 -11.76
CA ILE A 33 -5.68 -8.71 -11.96
C ILE A 33 -5.14 -8.12 -10.65
N SER A 34 -5.97 -7.40 -9.90
CA SER A 34 -5.58 -6.89 -8.57
C SER A 34 -5.20 -8.02 -7.63
N GLY A 35 -5.91 -9.16 -7.69
CA GLY A 35 -5.59 -10.37 -6.94
C GLY A 35 -4.24 -10.96 -7.32
N ILE A 36 -3.94 -11.05 -8.62
CA ILE A 36 -2.64 -11.53 -9.13
C ILE A 36 -1.50 -10.63 -8.67
N PHE A 37 -1.63 -9.30 -8.77
CA PHE A 37 -0.63 -8.37 -8.27
C PHE A 37 -0.42 -8.51 -6.76
N THR A 38 -1.50 -8.60 -5.99
CA THR A 38 -1.44 -8.83 -4.54
C THR A 38 -0.68 -10.10 -4.20
N ALA A 39 -1.03 -11.21 -4.86
CA ALA A 39 -0.39 -12.51 -4.64
C ALA A 39 1.09 -12.48 -5.01
N ALA A 40 1.43 -11.90 -6.16
CA ALA A 40 2.82 -11.75 -6.61
C ALA A 40 3.64 -10.90 -5.63
N PHE A 41 3.10 -9.77 -5.17
CA PHE A 41 3.79 -8.94 -4.17
C PHE A 41 4.01 -9.67 -2.86
N PHE A 42 3.00 -10.36 -2.32
CA PHE A 42 3.18 -11.14 -1.10
C PHE A 42 4.21 -12.26 -1.26
N LEU A 43 4.20 -12.97 -2.40
CA LEU A 43 5.15 -14.03 -2.71
C LEU A 43 6.59 -13.49 -2.80
N PHE A 44 6.82 -12.38 -3.49
CA PHE A 44 8.17 -11.85 -3.64
C PHE A 44 8.70 -11.16 -2.38
N ILE A 45 7.81 -10.65 -1.53
CA ILE A 45 8.19 -10.19 -0.19
C ILE A 45 8.61 -11.36 0.69
N SER A 46 7.94 -12.51 0.63
CA SER A 46 8.32 -13.68 1.44
C SER A 46 9.66 -14.30 1.01
N HIS A 47 10.07 -14.07 -0.24
CA HIS A 47 11.39 -14.45 -0.75
C HIS A 47 12.54 -13.50 -0.36
N ALA A 48 12.26 -12.37 0.31
CA ALA A 48 13.29 -11.44 0.74
C ALA A 48 14.28 -12.12 1.71
N ARG A 49 15.57 -12.12 1.37
CA ARG A 49 16.59 -12.76 2.21
C ARG A 49 16.97 -11.86 3.40
N PRO A 50 17.17 -12.44 4.60
CA PRO A 50 17.74 -11.70 5.72
C PRO A 50 19.20 -11.35 5.44
N LEU A 51 19.68 -10.26 6.05
CA LEU A 51 21.10 -9.88 5.94
C LEU A 51 21.99 -10.81 6.79
N PRO A 52 23.24 -11.07 6.36
CA PRO A 52 24.15 -11.95 7.09
C PRO A 52 24.66 -11.33 8.42
N THR A 53 24.59 -10.01 8.55
CA THR A 53 25.03 -9.28 9.74
C THR A 53 23.86 -8.94 10.65
N LEU A 54 24.04 -9.12 11.95
CA LEU A 54 23.04 -8.73 12.94
C LEU A 54 23.01 -7.21 13.15
N SER A 55 21.82 -6.62 13.06
CA SER A 55 21.61 -5.21 13.41
C SER A 55 21.59 -5.00 14.92
N ALA A 56 22.04 -3.81 15.35
CA ALA A 56 21.86 -3.34 16.73
C ALA A 56 20.39 -3.02 17.06
N GLU A 57 19.59 -2.71 16.04
CA GLU A 57 18.15 -2.46 16.14
C GLU A 57 17.37 -3.76 16.27
N ARG A 58 16.17 -3.68 16.88
CA ARG A 58 15.27 -4.82 16.98
C ARG A 58 13.95 -4.55 16.28
N PRO A 59 13.36 -5.56 15.62
CA PRO A 59 11.97 -5.48 15.18
C PRO A 59 11.04 -5.29 16.38
N HIS A 60 9.91 -4.59 16.17
CA HIS A 60 8.89 -4.46 17.20
C HIS A 60 8.30 -5.83 17.55
N PRO A 61 8.18 -6.18 18.85
CA PRO A 61 7.80 -7.53 19.26
C PRO A 61 6.31 -7.83 19.08
N ASN A 62 5.46 -6.79 19.12
CA ASN A 62 4.01 -6.92 19.11
C ASN A 62 3.39 -6.08 17.99
N VAL A 63 2.33 -6.64 17.37
CA VAL A 63 1.49 -5.91 16.40
C VAL A 63 0.72 -4.78 17.09
N PHE A 64 0.25 -5.00 18.32
CA PHE A 64 -0.43 -3.99 19.13
C PHE A 64 0.56 -3.09 19.87
N CYS A 65 1.38 -2.34 19.13
CA CYS A 65 2.18 -1.25 19.67
C CYS A 65 1.78 0.08 19.03
N SER A 66 1.98 1.18 19.75
CA SER A 66 1.59 2.52 19.28
C SER A 66 2.17 2.85 17.90
N TYR A 67 3.41 2.43 17.63
CA TYR A 67 4.04 2.58 16.32
C TYR A 67 3.22 1.93 15.19
N VAL A 68 2.89 0.63 15.32
CA VAL A 68 2.15 -0.09 14.28
C VAL A 68 0.75 0.46 14.11
N LEU A 69 0.05 0.78 15.21
CA LEU A 69 -1.30 1.33 15.16
C LEU A 69 -1.34 2.72 14.52
N LEU A 70 -0.44 3.63 14.91
CA LEU A 70 -0.36 4.98 14.32
C LEU A 70 0.07 4.93 12.85
N SER A 71 0.96 4.01 12.48
CA SER A 71 1.36 3.81 11.09
C SER A 71 0.17 3.31 10.25
N LEU A 72 -0.56 2.31 10.73
CA LEU A 72 -1.76 1.78 10.06
C LEU A 72 -2.84 2.85 9.90
N LEU A 73 -3.24 3.51 11.00
CA LEU A 73 -4.33 4.49 10.99
C LEU A 73 -3.98 5.73 10.16
N GLY A 74 -2.74 6.23 10.26
CA GLY A 74 -2.32 7.40 9.50
C GLY A 74 -2.21 7.13 8.00
N GLN A 75 -1.61 5.99 7.59
CA GLN A 75 -1.57 5.62 6.17
C GLN A 75 -2.98 5.36 5.62
N PHE A 76 -3.84 4.67 6.39
CA PHE A 76 -5.22 4.45 5.99
C PHE A 76 -6.00 5.76 5.81
N ALA A 77 -5.82 6.74 6.69
CA ALA A 77 -6.44 8.06 6.56
C ALA A 77 -5.99 8.79 5.27
N VAL A 78 -4.69 8.74 4.94
CA VAL A 78 -4.16 9.32 3.69
C VAL A 78 -4.73 8.59 2.47
N HIS A 79 -4.80 7.26 2.51
CA HIS A 79 -5.38 6.45 1.43
C HIS A 79 -6.88 6.74 1.23
N LEU A 80 -7.66 6.82 2.30
CA LEU A 80 -9.07 7.20 2.25
C LEU A 80 -9.25 8.61 1.70
N PHE A 81 -8.46 9.57 2.16
CA PHE A 81 -8.52 10.94 1.66
C PHE A 81 -8.26 10.99 0.15
N PHE A 82 -7.23 10.28 -0.32
CA PHE A 82 -6.92 10.18 -1.75
C PHE A 82 -8.05 9.52 -2.55
N LEU A 83 -8.60 8.41 -2.05
CA LEU A 83 -9.70 7.67 -2.67
C LEU A 83 -10.96 8.53 -2.81
N ILE A 84 -11.43 9.10 -1.69
CA ILE A 84 -12.63 9.95 -1.64
C ILE A 84 -12.46 11.17 -2.53
N SER A 85 -11.31 11.85 -2.46
CA SER A 85 -11.06 13.05 -3.27
C SER A 85 -11.04 12.72 -4.76
N SER A 86 -10.45 11.59 -5.14
CA SER A 86 -10.38 11.13 -6.53
C SER A 86 -11.74 10.77 -7.11
N VAL A 87 -12.55 10.03 -6.34
CA VAL A 87 -13.94 9.68 -6.73
C VAL A 87 -14.79 10.94 -6.87
N LYS A 88 -14.77 11.83 -5.86
CA LYS A 88 -15.51 13.11 -5.92
C LYS A 88 -15.08 14.02 -7.06
N GLU A 89 -13.80 14.00 -7.44
CA GLU A 89 -13.34 14.75 -8.61
C GLU A 89 -13.83 14.12 -9.91
N ALA A 90 -13.92 12.78 -9.98
CA ALA A 90 -14.46 12.06 -11.13
C ALA A 90 -15.96 12.29 -11.32
N GLU A 91 -16.73 12.33 -10.22
CA GLU A 91 -18.17 12.63 -10.21
C GLU A 91 -18.49 13.95 -10.92
N LYS A 92 -17.63 14.97 -10.82
CA LYS A 92 -17.83 16.27 -11.51
C LYS A 92 -17.86 16.17 -13.03
N TYR A 93 -17.33 15.09 -13.60
CA TYR A 93 -17.32 14.84 -15.04
C TYR A 93 -18.44 13.89 -15.48
N MET A 94 -19.28 13.42 -14.55
CA MET A 94 -20.43 12.56 -14.82
C MET A 94 -21.75 13.31 -14.58
N PRO A 95 -22.81 13.00 -15.35
CA PRO A 95 -24.15 13.43 -14.96
C PRO A 95 -24.54 12.77 -13.62
N GLU A 96 -25.41 13.42 -12.85
CA GLU A 96 -25.99 12.81 -11.63
C GLU A 96 -26.83 11.60 -12.02
N GLU A 97 -26.27 10.41 -11.83
CA GLU A 97 -26.95 9.13 -12.03
C GLU A 97 -27.06 8.40 -10.69
N CYS A 98 -28.29 8.09 -10.27
CA CYS A 98 -28.52 7.21 -9.12
C CYS A 98 -28.29 5.77 -9.56
N ILE A 99 -27.14 5.22 -9.21
CA ILE A 99 -26.82 3.80 -9.41
C ILE A 99 -27.31 3.03 -8.18
N GLU A 100 -28.29 2.14 -8.34
CA GLU A 100 -28.74 1.28 -7.25
C GLU A 100 -27.62 0.32 -6.82
N PRO A 101 -27.38 0.13 -5.50
CA PRO A 101 -26.34 -0.76 -4.99
C PRO A 101 -26.44 -2.21 -5.49
N ASP A 102 -27.63 -2.69 -5.83
CA ASP A 102 -27.88 -4.07 -6.30
C ASP A 102 -27.82 -4.21 -7.83
N SER A 103 -27.53 -3.13 -8.57
CA SER A 103 -27.43 -3.16 -10.04
C SER A 103 -26.16 -3.89 -10.54
N ASN A 104 -26.19 -4.43 -11.76
CA ASN A 104 -25.01 -5.08 -12.35
C ASN A 104 -23.88 -4.06 -12.63
N PHE A 105 -22.63 -4.53 -12.67
CA PHE A 105 -21.49 -3.68 -13.02
C PHE A 105 -21.70 -2.99 -14.39
N HIS A 106 -21.68 -1.66 -14.38
CA HIS A 106 -21.69 -0.83 -15.60
C HIS A 106 -20.38 -0.03 -15.70
N PRO A 107 -19.69 -0.03 -16.85
CA PRO A 107 -18.50 0.79 -17.03
C PRO A 107 -18.85 2.27 -16.91
N ASN A 108 -18.19 2.97 -16.00
CA ASN A 108 -18.31 4.43 -15.86
C ASN A 108 -16.99 5.04 -15.38
N LEU A 109 -16.94 6.38 -15.38
CA LEU A 109 -15.71 7.09 -15.03
C LEU A 109 -15.33 6.88 -13.56
N VAL A 110 -16.30 6.87 -12.64
CA VAL A 110 -16.06 6.64 -11.21
C VAL A 110 -15.51 5.24 -10.93
N ASN A 111 -16.02 4.20 -11.59
CA ASN A 111 -15.53 2.82 -11.49
C ASN A 111 -14.10 2.71 -12.02
N THR A 112 -13.80 3.40 -13.13
CA THR A 112 -12.46 3.46 -13.70
C THR A 112 -11.46 4.12 -12.74
N VAL A 113 -11.82 5.29 -12.21
CA VAL A 113 -11.00 6.03 -11.25
C VAL A 113 -10.83 5.24 -9.96
N SER A 114 -11.89 4.63 -9.45
CA SER A 114 -11.86 3.76 -8.27
C SER A 114 -10.88 2.59 -8.46
N TYR A 115 -10.96 1.87 -9.59
CA TYR A 115 -10.03 0.77 -9.87
C TYR A 115 -8.58 1.25 -9.91
N MET A 116 -8.31 2.31 -10.67
CA MET A 116 -6.97 2.89 -10.80
C MET A 116 -6.41 3.37 -9.46
N VAL A 117 -7.21 4.08 -8.67
CA VAL A 117 -6.81 4.60 -7.36
C VAL A 117 -6.57 3.46 -6.37
N ASN A 118 -7.40 2.42 -6.35
CA ASN A 118 -7.18 1.24 -5.52
C ASN A 118 -5.88 0.51 -5.90
N MET A 119 -5.58 0.38 -7.19
CA MET A 119 -4.30 -0.16 -7.67
C MET A 119 -3.10 0.70 -7.22
N MET A 120 -3.22 2.03 -7.29
CA MET A 120 -2.18 2.95 -6.82
C MET A 120 -1.95 2.84 -5.30
N ILE A 121 -3.03 2.81 -4.52
CA ILE A 121 -2.99 2.61 -3.06
C ILE A 121 -2.33 1.27 -2.73
N GLN A 122 -2.67 0.21 -3.46
CA GLN A 122 -2.08 -1.12 -3.28
C GLN A 122 -0.57 -1.09 -3.51
N VAL A 123 -0.11 -0.58 -4.65
CA VAL A 123 1.32 -0.48 -4.97
C VAL A 123 2.06 0.36 -3.91
N ALA A 124 1.50 1.51 -3.52
CA ALA A 124 2.06 2.35 -2.47
C ALA A 124 2.15 1.62 -1.11
N THR A 125 1.09 0.90 -0.73
CA THR A 125 1.03 0.12 0.52
C THR A 125 2.17 -0.89 0.59
N PHE A 126 2.38 -1.66 -0.49
CA PHE A 126 3.46 -2.64 -0.56
C PHE A 126 4.84 -2.00 -0.57
N ALA A 127 5.04 -0.93 -1.34
CA ALA A 127 6.33 -0.25 -1.44
C ALA A 127 6.74 0.44 -0.12
N VAL A 128 5.84 1.21 0.51
CA VAL A 128 6.12 1.96 1.75
C VAL A 128 6.30 1.04 2.94
N ASN A 129 5.51 -0.03 3.05
CA ASN A 129 5.56 -0.94 4.20
C ASN A 129 6.52 -2.11 4.02
N TYR A 130 7.27 -2.15 2.91
CA TYR A 130 8.37 -3.09 2.76
C TYR A 130 9.46 -2.79 3.79
N MET A 131 9.87 -3.83 4.52
CA MET A 131 10.94 -3.75 5.52
C MET A 131 12.22 -4.28 4.92
N GLY A 132 13.08 -3.38 4.44
CA GLY A 132 14.44 -3.69 3.99
C GLY A 132 15.46 -3.57 5.13
N HIS A 133 16.55 -2.84 4.88
CA HIS A 133 17.57 -2.58 5.91
C HIS A 133 16.94 -1.97 7.16
N PRO A 134 17.46 -2.32 8.35
CA PRO A 134 18.67 -3.13 8.61
C PRO A 134 18.41 -4.63 8.78
N PHE A 135 17.22 -5.15 8.46
CA PHE A 135 16.84 -6.55 8.76
C PHE A 135 16.90 -7.46 7.52
N ASN A 136 16.37 -6.98 6.40
CA ASN A 136 16.33 -7.71 5.13
C ASN A 136 16.98 -6.90 4.01
N GLN A 137 17.14 -7.55 2.86
CA GLN A 137 17.49 -6.89 1.61
C GLN A 137 16.54 -5.73 1.30
N SER A 138 17.09 -4.63 0.81
CA SER A 138 16.35 -3.51 0.23
C SER A 138 15.52 -3.94 -0.99
N ILE A 139 14.59 -3.07 -1.41
CA ILE A 139 13.78 -3.30 -2.62
C ILE A 139 14.69 -3.49 -3.84
N SER A 140 15.76 -2.70 -3.97
CA SER A 140 16.73 -2.78 -5.08
C SER A 140 17.53 -4.09 -5.11
N GLU A 141 17.76 -4.70 -3.95
CA GLU A 141 18.49 -5.98 -3.86
C GLU A 141 17.57 -7.17 -4.12
N ASN A 142 16.29 -7.08 -3.72
CA ASN A 142 15.27 -8.07 -4.06
C ASN A 142 14.76 -7.85 -5.49
N LYS A 143 15.53 -8.36 -6.47
CA LYS A 143 15.21 -8.22 -7.90
C LYS A 143 13.79 -8.68 -8.27
N LEU A 144 13.29 -9.75 -7.66
CA LEU A 144 11.94 -10.26 -7.93
C LEU A 144 10.88 -9.24 -7.51
N PHE A 145 10.98 -8.72 -6.29
CA PHE A 145 10.03 -7.71 -5.80
C PHE A 145 10.17 -6.38 -6.57
N MET A 146 11.40 -5.97 -6.91
CA MET A 146 11.64 -4.80 -7.75
C MET A 146 10.98 -4.94 -9.13
N TYR A 147 11.15 -6.06 -9.82
CA TYR A 147 10.53 -6.29 -11.12
C TYR A 147 9.00 -6.33 -11.03
N ALA A 148 8.44 -6.89 -9.96
CA ALA A 148 7.00 -6.85 -9.75
C ALA A 148 6.47 -5.43 -9.55
N LEU A 149 7.17 -4.60 -8.77
CA LEU A 149 6.81 -3.18 -8.59
C LEU A 149 6.90 -2.42 -9.93
N LEU A 150 7.97 -2.63 -10.68
CA LEU A 150 8.15 -2.01 -12.01
C LEU A 150 7.07 -2.48 -12.99
N ALA A 151 6.70 -3.76 -12.97
CA ALA A 151 5.61 -4.29 -13.79
C ALA A 151 4.27 -3.66 -13.41
N ALA A 152 3.99 -3.46 -12.13
CA ALA A 152 2.76 -2.80 -11.68
C ALA A 152 2.72 -1.32 -12.07
N VAL A 153 3.83 -0.58 -11.92
CA VAL A 153 3.94 0.82 -12.36
C VAL A 153 3.83 0.93 -13.88
N GLY A 154 4.46 0.02 -14.63
CA GLY A 154 4.37 -0.05 -16.08
C GLY A 154 2.96 -0.36 -16.57
N PHE A 155 2.30 -1.37 -15.98
CA PHE A 155 0.89 -1.69 -16.24
C PHE A 155 -0.01 -0.48 -15.95
N PHE A 156 0.20 0.15 -14.80
CA PHE A 156 -0.55 1.34 -14.41
C PHE A 156 -0.36 2.51 -15.39
N THR A 157 0.87 2.75 -15.84
CA THR A 157 1.18 3.79 -16.83
C THR A 157 0.53 3.47 -18.17
N ALA A 158 0.50 2.20 -18.58
CA ALA A 158 -0.15 1.74 -19.81
C ALA A 158 -1.67 1.99 -19.78
N ILE A 159 -2.36 1.62 -18.69
CA ILE A 159 -3.82 1.85 -18.58
C ILE A 159 -4.17 3.35 -18.48
N THR A 160 -3.32 4.15 -17.83
CA THR A 160 -3.55 5.59 -17.61
C THR A 160 -3.27 6.43 -18.86
N SER A 161 -2.26 6.04 -19.65
CA SER A 161 -1.89 6.75 -20.88
C SER A 161 -2.84 6.48 -22.06
N ASP A 162 -3.73 5.50 -21.91
CA ASP A 162 -4.65 5.04 -22.98
C ASP A 162 -3.92 4.59 -24.26
N LEU A 163 -2.63 4.22 -24.13
CA LEU A 163 -1.79 3.79 -25.25
C LEU A 163 -2.28 2.47 -25.87
N PHE A 164 -2.89 1.60 -25.05
CA PHE A 164 -3.45 0.31 -25.45
C PHE A 164 -4.95 0.29 -25.20
N ARG A 165 -5.73 0.87 -26.13
CA ARG A 165 -7.18 0.98 -25.97
C ARG A 165 -7.87 -0.37 -25.84
N ASP A 166 -7.42 -1.39 -26.58
CA ASP A 166 -7.97 -2.76 -26.48
C ASP A 166 -7.85 -3.35 -25.07
N LEU A 167 -6.74 -3.05 -24.37
CA LEU A 167 -6.55 -3.48 -22.98
C LEU A 167 -7.53 -2.74 -22.06
N ASN A 168 -7.68 -1.43 -22.24
CA ASN A 168 -8.61 -0.61 -21.46
C ASN A 168 -10.06 -1.06 -21.67
N ASP A 169 -10.47 -1.33 -22.90
CA ASP A 169 -11.80 -1.80 -23.23
C ASP A 169 -12.06 -3.21 -22.66
N TRP A 170 -11.06 -4.10 -22.69
CA TRP A 170 -11.15 -5.41 -22.04
C TRP A 170 -11.32 -5.30 -20.52
N LEU A 171 -10.64 -4.34 -19.89
CA LEU A 171 -10.79 -4.00 -18.48
C LEU A 171 -12.02 -3.14 -18.19
N LYS A 172 -12.80 -2.80 -19.21
CA LYS A 172 -13.98 -1.92 -19.13
C LYS A 172 -13.65 -0.56 -18.48
N LEU A 173 -12.50 0.00 -18.82
CA LEU A 173 -12.02 1.30 -18.35
C LEU A 173 -12.48 2.39 -19.32
N VAL A 174 -13.19 3.38 -18.78
CA VAL A 174 -13.67 4.55 -19.52
C VAL A 174 -12.52 5.55 -19.70
N PRO A 175 -12.38 6.20 -20.86
CA PRO A 175 -11.34 7.20 -21.09
C PRO A 175 -11.38 8.30 -20.04
N LEU A 176 -10.22 8.58 -19.43
CA LEU A 176 -10.08 9.68 -18.49
C LEU A 176 -9.94 11.01 -19.25
N PRO A 177 -10.67 12.07 -18.84
CA PRO A 177 -10.34 13.43 -19.23
C PRO A 177 -8.88 13.76 -18.85
N THR A 178 -8.13 14.40 -19.75
CA THR A 178 -6.70 14.69 -19.54
C THR A 178 -6.44 15.47 -18.24
N ALA A 179 -7.29 16.46 -17.93
CA ALA A 179 -7.21 17.22 -16.69
C ALA A 179 -7.42 16.35 -15.43
N LEU A 180 -8.33 15.37 -15.49
CA LEU A 180 -8.55 14.44 -14.38
C LEU A 180 -7.37 13.49 -14.24
N ARG A 181 -6.90 12.92 -15.35
CA ARG A 181 -5.74 12.02 -15.38
C ARG A 181 -4.51 12.67 -14.74
N ASP A 182 -4.17 13.88 -15.15
CA ASP A 182 -2.97 14.57 -14.67
C ASP A 182 -3.11 14.94 -13.18
N LYS A 183 -4.30 15.34 -12.74
CA LYS A 183 -4.62 15.52 -11.30
C LYS A 183 -4.43 14.23 -10.51
N LEU A 184 -4.95 13.10 -11.00
CA LEU A 184 -4.81 11.80 -10.34
C LEU A 184 -3.34 11.39 -10.19
N MET A 185 -2.51 11.64 -11.21
CA MET A 185 -1.07 11.36 -11.14
C MET A 185 -0.38 12.18 -10.06
N VAL A 186 -0.68 13.48 -9.99
CA VAL A 186 -0.11 14.37 -8.97
C VAL A 186 -0.58 13.95 -7.58
N TRP A 187 -1.87 13.67 -7.40
CA TRP A 187 -2.42 13.22 -6.11
C TRP A 187 -1.88 11.86 -5.68
N ALA A 188 -1.66 10.94 -6.62
CA ALA A 188 -1.03 9.66 -6.33
C ALA A 188 0.42 9.82 -5.86
N PHE A 189 1.18 10.71 -6.50
CA PHE A 189 2.53 11.03 -6.06
C PHE A 189 2.54 11.66 -4.66
N LEU A 190 1.63 12.60 -4.39
CA LEU A 190 1.49 13.22 -3.07
C LEU A 190 1.05 12.21 -2.00
N MET A 191 0.14 11.29 -2.33
CA MET A 191 -0.29 10.21 -1.46
C MET A 191 0.88 9.29 -1.11
N PHE A 192 1.65 8.87 -2.12
CA PHE A 192 2.84 8.03 -1.92
C PHE A 192 3.87 8.73 -1.03
N LEU A 193 4.18 10.00 -1.33
CA LEU A 193 5.12 10.80 -0.55
C LEU A 193 4.63 11.01 0.89
N GLY A 194 3.34 11.30 1.08
CA GLY A 194 2.72 11.46 2.38
C GLY A 194 2.82 10.19 3.23
N CYS A 195 2.48 9.03 2.67
CA CYS A 195 2.62 7.75 3.36
C CYS A 195 4.10 7.43 3.66
N TYR A 196 5.01 7.69 2.71
CA TYR A 196 6.45 7.49 2.91
C TYR A 196 7.02 8.37 4.02
N MET A 197 6.65 9.66 4.04
CA MET A 197 7.09 10.62 5.06
C MET A 197 6.52 10.26 6.43
N TRP A 198 5.23 9.91 6.50
CA TRP A 198 4.57 9.48 7.74
C TRP A 198 5.21 8.24 8.34
N GLU A 199 5.45 7.23 7.50
CA GLU A 199 6.10 5.99 7.89
C GLU A 199 7.55 6.23 8.35
N SER A 200 8.31 7.02 7.60
CA SER A 200 9.68 7.41 7.95
C SER A 200 9.74 8.15 9.28
N PHE A 201 8.84 9.11 9.49
CA PHE A 201 8.71 9.85 10.74
C PHE A 201 8.42 8.93 11.93
N LEU A 202 7.47 8.00 11.79
CA LEU A 202 7.12 7.08 12.87
C LEU A 202 8.24 6.09 13.19
N ARG A 203 8.99 5.61 12.19
CA ARG A 203 10.18 4.78 12.42
C ARG A 203 11.24 5.53 13.21
N TRP A 204 11.44 6.80 12.91
CA TRP A 204 12.37 7.67 13.64
C TRP A 204 11.89 8.00 15.06
N ALA A 205 10.60 8.31 15.24
CA ALA A 205 10.02 8.67 16.53
C ALA A 205 9.91 7.46 17.49
N PHE A 206 9.68 6.27 16.96
CA PHE A 206 9.51 5.03 17.72
C PHE A 206 10.53 3.94 17.34
N PRO A 207 11.84 4.14 17.58
CA PRO A 207 12.84 3.14 17.26
C PRO A 207 12.66 1.90 18.15
N GLY A 208 12.93 0.71 17.62
CA GLY A 208 12.89 -0.54 18.37
C GLY A 208 13.96 -0.61 19.47
N LYS A 209 13.69 -0.01 20.63
CA LYS A 209 14.65 0.09 21.74
C LYS A 209 14.81 -1.25 22.46
N ILE A 210 16.04 -1.55 22.89
CA ILE A 210 16.32 -2.65 23.81
C ILE A 210 15.72 -2.28 25.18
N PRO A 211 14.87 -3.12 25.79
CA PRO A 211 14.38 -2.87 27.15
C PRO A 211 15.57 -2.73 28.10
N ALA A 212 15.63 -1.62 28.84
CA ALA A 212 16.78 -1.28 29.69
C ALA A 212 17.17 -2.38 30.68
N TRP A 213 16.20 -3.19 31.12
CA TRP A 213 16.43 -4.31 32.05
C TRP A 213 17.27 -5.44 31.43
N LYS A 214 17.14 -5.76 30.14
CA LYS A 214 17.98 -6.77 29.46
C LYS A 214 19.42 -6.30 29.31
N ARG A 215 19.63 -4.99 29.11
CA ARG A 215 20.96 -4.39 29.12
C ARG A 215 21.61 -4.50 30.51
N ARG A 216 20.83 -4.22 31.57
CA ARG A 216 21.27 -4.39 32.97
C ARG A 216 21.61 -5.84 33.30
N GLN A 217 20.82 -6.81 32.84
CA GLN A 217 21.13 -8.24 33.03
C GLN A 217 22.41 -8.69 32.31
N ARG A 218 22.64 -8.24 31.08
CA ARG A 218 23.89 -8.54 30.36
C ARG A 218 25.11 -7.96 31.05
N LEU A 219 25.01 -6.73 31.54
CA LEU A 219 26.08 -6.09 32.33
C LEU A 219 26.31 -6.83 33.66
N ALA A 220 25.24 -7.24 34.34
CA ALA A 220 25.35 -8.00 35.58
C ALA A 220 26.00 -9.38 35.35
N ALA A 221 25.65 -10.08 34.27
CA ALA A 221 26.24 -11.36 33.90
C ALA A 221 27.73 -11.23 33.53
N ALA A 222 28.10 -10.22 32.72
CA ALA A 222 29.49 -9.95 32.36
C ALA A 222 30.35 -9.61 33.59
N ASN A 223 29.81 -8.83 34.53
CA ASN A 223 30.49 -8.52 35.80
C ASN A 223 30.66 -9.75 36.71
N LEU A 224 29.76 -10.73 36.64
CA LEU A 224 29.88 -11.99 37.38
C LEU A 224 30.95 -12.91 36.79
N GLU A 225 31.09 -12.95 35.46
CA GLU A 225 32.16 -13.70 34.79
C GLU A 225 33.55 -13.10 35.07
N MET A 226 33.68 -11.76 35.01
CA MET A 226 34.93 -11.08 35.37
C MET A 226 35.35 -11.28 36.83
N LYS A 227 34.40 -11.54 37.75
CA LYS A 227 34.70 -11.85 39.14
C LYS A 227 35.08 -13.32 39.39
N ARG A 228 34.90 -14.20 38.40
CA ARG A 228 35.24 -15.63 38.48
C ARG A 228 36.60 -15.97 37.87
N LEU A 229 37.19 -15.04 37.11
CA LEU A 229 38.57 -15.07 36.63
C LEU A 229 39.50 -14.40 37.65
#